data_AF-A0A849SAY1-F1
#
_entry.id   AF-A0A849SAY1-F1
#
_cell.length_a   1.000
_cell.length_b   1.000
_cell.length_c   1.000
_cell.angle_alpha   90.00
_cell.angle_beta   90.00
_cell.angle_gamma   90.00
#
_symmetry.space_group_name_H-M   'P 1'
#
loop_
_entity.id
_entity.type
_entity.pdbx_description
1 polymer ?
#
loop_
_entity_poly.entity_id
_entity_poly.type
_entity_poly.pdbx_seq_one_letter_code
_entity_poly.pdbx_strand_id
1 'polypeptide(L)'
;FRGVAHENIIIGNTVMYGATTGESYFRGVAGERFCVRNSGASAVVEGVGNHGCEYMTGGTVVVLGVTGQNFAAGMSGGVAYVYDEDGLFAKRCNMSMVSLEKVESAESSVGKVHHLDQPDEITLKTLIENHAKYTGSVRANAMLADWASYRAKFVKVMPNEYKRALIELAEDKALVAA
;
A
#
# COMPACT_ATOMS: atom_id res chain seq x y z
N PHE A 1 19.90 7.05 16.81
CA PHE A 1 20.21 7.05 15.37
C PHE A 1 20.10 8.47 14.84
N ARG A 2 21.10 8.98 14.10
CA ARG A 2 21.13 10.37 13.58
C ARG A 2 20.79 10.47 12.08
N GLY A 3 20.54 9.35 11.41
CA GLY A 3 20.21 9.33 9.98
C GLY A 3 18.73 9.63 9.71
N VAL A 4 18.46 10.01 8.46
CA VAL A 4 17.10 10.19 7.95
C VAL A 4 16.50 8.81 7.67
N ALA A 5 15.44 8.42 8.39
CA ALA A 5 14.95 7.05 8.41
C ALA A 5 14.61 6.50 7.00
N HIS A 6 13.84 7.24 6.21
CA HIS A 6 13.43 6.86 4.85
C HIS A 6 14.57 6.84 3.80
N GLU A 7 15.80 7.16 4.20
CA GLU A 7 17.01 7.05 3.37
C GLU A 7 17.93 5.91 3.83
N ASN A 8 17.56 5.17 4.89
CA ASN A 8 18.42 4.18 5.52
C ASN A 8 17.72 2.83 5.65
N ILE A 9 18.44 1.76 5.30
CA ILE A 9 17.95 0.38 5.40
C ILE A 9 17.85 -0.02 6.87
N ILE A 10 16.68 -0.52 7.28
CA ILE A 10 16.42 -1.00 8.66
C ILE A 10 16.10 -2.50 8.71
N ILE A 11 15.55 -3.06 7.64
CA ILE A 11 15.23 -4.48 7.51
C ILE A 11 15.76 -5.02 6.18
N GLY A 12 16.09 -6.31 6.15
CA GLY A 12 16.68 -6.99 4.99
C GLY A 12 15.66 -7.33 3.90
N ASN A 13 15.96 -8.41 3.17
CA ASN A 13 15.16 -8.87 2.04
C ASN A 13 14.05 -9.84 2.47
N THR A 14 13.05 -10.04 1.61
CA THR A 14 12.04 -11.12 1.74
C THR A 14 11.21 -11.01 3.04
N VAL A 15 11.09 -9.79 3.57
CA VAL A 15 10.31 -9.50 4.77
C VAL A 15 8.82 -9.71 4.46
N MET A 16 8.08 -10.28 5.42
CA MET A 16 6.66 -10.65 5.29
C MET A 16 6.38 -11.72 4.22
N TYR A 17 7.35 -12.60 3.94
CA TYR A 17 7.14 -13.68 2.98
C TYR A 17 5.97 -14.59 3.36
N GLY A 18 4.95 -14.64 2.51
CA GLY A 18 3.82 -15.55 2.71
C GLY A 18 2.93 -15.21 3.90
N ALA A 19 3.05 -13.99 4.45
CA ALA A 19 2.29 -13.58 5.62
C ALA A 19 0.79 -13.63 5.33
N THR A 20 0.01 -14.16 6.27
CA THR A 20 -1.44 -14.38 6.11
C THR A 20 -2.29 -13.46 6.96
N THR A 21 -1.77 -13.00 8.10
CA THR A 21 -2.45 -12.09 9.03
C THR A 21 -1.41 -11.28 9.82
N GLY A 22 -1.87 -10.26 10.55
CA GLY A 22 -1.03 -9.42 11.41
C GLY A 22 -0.58 -8.13 10.74
N GLU A 23 0.14 -7.31 11.52
CA GLU A 23 0.60 -5.99 11.09
C GLU A 23 2.08 -5.80 11.41
N SER A 24 2.77 -5.01 10.58
CA SER A 24 4.18 -4.66 10.78
C SER A 24 4.47 -3.21 10.40
N TYR A 25 5.33 -2.55 11.16
CA TYR A 25 5.59 -1.11 11.04
C TYR A 25 7.09 -0.84 11.11
N PHE A 26 7.68 -0.35 10.01
CA PHE A 26 9.12 -0.21 9.83
C PHE A 26 9.51 1.24 9.54
N ARG A 27 10.15 1.89 10.52
CA ARG A 27 10.68 3.27 10.36
C ARG A 27 12.02 3.23 9.65
N GLY A 28 11.97 2.95 8.35
CA GLY A 28 13.13 2.95 7.47
C GLY A 28 12.85 2.17 6.18
N VAL A 29 13.91 1.94 5.41
CA VAL A 29 13.86 1.27 4.11
C VAL A 29 14.00 -0.25 4.28
N ALA A 30 13.16 -1.01 3.57
CA ALA A 30 13.34 -2.44 3.42
C ALA A 30 14.20 -2.79 2.21
N GLY A 31 14.87 -3.94 2.28
CA GLY A 31 15.56 -4.52 1.14
C GLY A 31 14.62 -4.98 0.02
N GLU A 32 15.10 -5.91 -0.80
CA GLU A 32 14.35 -6.43 -1.94
C GLU A 32 13.25 -7.41 -1.51
N ARG A 33 12.26 -7.61 -2.38
CA ARG A 33 11.16 -8.59 -2.19
C ARG A 33 10.37 -8.39 -0.90
N PHE A 34 10.24 -7.14 -0.47
CA PHE A 34 9.36 -6.78 0.64
C PHE A 34 7.91 -7.20 0.34
N CYS A 35 7.26 -7.89 1.28
CA CYS A 35 5.90 -8.43 1.13
C CYS A 35 5.72 -9.39 -0.06
N VAL A 36 6.77 -10.10 -0.47
CA VAL A 36 6.65 -11.15 -1.49
C VAL A 36 5.65 -12.21 -1.03
N ARG A 37 4.68 -12.57 -1.88
CA ARG A 37 3.61 -13.53 -1.58
C ARG A 37 2.78 -13.21 -0.33
N ASN A 38 2.75 -11.95 0.12
CA ASN A 38 1.83 -11.54 1.17
C ASN A 38 0.39 -11.87 0.76
N SER A 39 -0.34 -12.52 1.65
CA SER A 39 -1.66 -13.10 1.39
C SER A 39 -2.74 -12.56 2.33
N GLY A 40 -2.41 -11.64 3.24
CA GLY A 40 -3.42 -11.06 4.14
C GLY A 40 -2.90 -10.18 5.27
N ALA A 41 -1.58 -10.02 5.42
CA ALA A 41 -1.03 -9.14 6.44
C ALA A 41 -0.95 -7.67 5.97
N SER A 42 -0.94 -6.75 6.92
CA SER A 42 -0.71 -5.33 6.66
C SER A 42 0.72 -4.92 7.00
N ALA A 43 1.28 -3.98 6.26
CA ALA A 43 2.62 -3.48 6.54
C ALA A 43 2.78 -2.01 6.16
N VAL A 44 3.55 -1.26 6.97
CA VAL A 44 3.98 0.10 6.65
C VAL A 44 5.50 0.18 6.69
N VAL A 45 6.10 0.74 5.65
CA VAL A 45 7.55 0.90 5.50
C VAL A 45 7.87 2.24 4.84
N GLU A 46 9.05 2.80 5.07
CA GLU A 46 9.43 4.14 4.55
C GLU A 46 10.22 4.10 3.24
N GLY A 47 10.37 2.92 2.64
CA GLY A 47 10.96 2.70 1.34
C GLY A 47 11.17 1.21 1.10
N VAL A 48 11.28 0.79 -0.16
CA VAL A 48 11.49 -0.62 -0.50
C VAL A 48 12.49 -0.77 -1.64
N GLY A 49 13.25 -1.85 -1.62
CA GLY A 49 14.09 -2.26 -2.74
C GLY A 49 13.28 -2.78 -3.95
N ASN A 50 13.96 -3.51 -4.84
CA ASN A 50 13.34 -4.09 -6.03
C ASN A 50 12.32 -5.19 -5.66
N HIS A 51 11.37 -5.44 -6.57
CA HIS A 51 10.39 -6.54 -6.46
C HIS A 51 9.48 -6.44 -5.21
N GLY A 52 9.20 -5.24 -4.73
CA GLY A 52 8.22 -5.04 -3.66
C GLY A 52 6.83 -5.55 -4.06
N CYS A 53 6.15 -6.23 -3.15
CA CYS A 53 4.82 -6.84 -3.33
C CYS A 53 4.73 -7.87 -4.48
N GLU A 54 5.86 -8.47 -4.87
CA GLU A 54 5.89 -9.52 -5.90
C GLU A 54 5.01 -10.70 -5.48
N TYR A 55 4.14 -11.18 -6.38
CA TYR A 55 3.21 -12.29 -6.14
C TYR A 55 2.27 -12.09 -4.93
N MET A 56 2.04 -10.86 -4.48
CA MET A 56 1.09 -10.59 -3.40
C MET A 56 -0.34 -10.93 -3.84
N THR A 57 -1.07 -11.65 -2.99
CA THR A 57 -2.42 -12.17 -3.24
C THR A 57 -3.46 -11.63 -2.24
N GLY A 58 -3.03 -10.90 -1.22
CA GLY A 58 -3.91 -10.30 -0.21
C GLY A 58 -3.16 -9.42 0.78
N GLY A 59 -3.90 -8.68 1.60
CA GLY A 59 -3.37 -7.75 2.59
C GLY A 59 -3.26 -6.31 2.09
N THR A 60 -2.67 -5.45 2.93
CA THR A 60 -2.54 -4.00 2.64
C THR A 60 -1.12 -3.51 2.93
N VAL A 61 -0.42 -3.02 1.90
CA VAL A 61 0.96 -2.54 2.05
C VAL A 61 1.04 -1.03 1.82
N VAL A 62 1.67 -0.30 2.74
CA VAL A 62 1.90 1.15 2.62
C VAL A 62 3.40 1.42 2.55
N VAL A 63 3.83 2.09 1.48
CA VAL A 63 5.21 2.54 1.31
C VAL A 63 5.25 4.06 1.34
N LEU A 64 5.86 4.62 2.39
CA LEU A 64 5.95 6.05 2.63
C LEU A 64 7.14 6.71 1.91
N GLY A 65 7.77 6.04 0.95
CA GLY A 65 8.94 6.56 0.24
C GLY A 65 9.22 5.83 -1.06
N VAL A 66 10.46 5.99 -1.53
CA VAL A 66 10.94 5.49 -2.82
C VAL A 66 10.86 3.96 -2.88
N THR A 67 10.39 3.44 -4.03
CA THR A 67 10.44 2.01 -4.35
C THR A 67 11.59 1.71 -5.31
N GLY A 68 12.06 0.46 -5.30
CA GLY A 68 12.86 -0.11 -6.37
C GLY A 68 12.02 -0.46 -7.60
N GLN A 69 12.64 -1.14 -8.56
CA GLN A 69 12.04 -1.54 -9.83
C GLN A 69 11.17 -2.79 -9.70
N ASN A 70 10.33 -3.01 -10.71
CA ASN A 70 9.48 -4.19 -10.86
C ASN A 70 8.53 -4.42 -9.66
N PHE A 71 8.04 -3.33 -9.07
CA PHE A 71 7.07 -3.37 -7.98
C PHE A 71 5.75 -4.01 -8.47
N ALA A 72 5.10 -4.80 -7.62
CA ALA A 72 3.83 -5.49 -7.88
C ALA A 72 3.84 -6.50 -9.05
N ALA A 73 5.01 -6.99 -9.47
CA ALA A 73 5.08 -8.04 -10.47
C ALA A 73 4.35 -9.32 -10.00
N GLY A 74 3.42 -9.82 -10.81
CA GLY A 74 2.60 -10.98 -10.45
C GLY A 74 1.62 -10.77 -9.29
N MET A 75 1.42 -9.53 -8.84
CA MET A 75 0.46 -9.21 -7.79
C MET A 75 -0.97 -9.44 -8.31
N SER A 76 -1.72 -10.32 -7.65
CA SER A 76 -3.06 -10.74 -8.06
C SER A 76 -4.16 -10.43 -7.05
N GLY A 77 -3.80 -9.99 -5.83
CA GLY A 77 -4.78 -9.58 -4.82
C GLY A 77 -4.19 -8.69 -3.72
N GLY A 78 -5.08 -8.09 -2.92
CA GLY A 78 -4.73 -7.05 -1.94
C GLY A 78 -4.53 -5.68 -2.58
N VAL A 79 -4.09 -4.71 -1.78
CA VAL A 79 -3.84 -3.32 -2.20
C VAL A 79 -2.50 -2.84 -1.67
N ALA A 80 -1.77 -2.07 -2.48
CA ALA A 80 -0.64 -1.30 -2.01
C ALA A 80 -0.84 0.21 -2.23
N TYR A 81 -0.37 1.03 -1.29
CA TYR A 81 -0.35 2.47 -1.38
C TYR A 81 1.09 2.96 -1.34
N VAL A 82 1.50 3.70 -2.36
CA VAL A 82 2.87 4.21 -2.49
C VAL A 82 2.84 5.73 -2.52
N TYR A 83 3.60 6.34 -1.63
CA TYR A 83 3.83 7.78 -1.67
C TYR A 83 4.81 8.13 -2.80
N ASP A 84 4.28 8.65 -3.90
CA ASP A 84 5.06 8.97 -5.12
C ASP A 84 5.62 10.40 -5.04
N GLU A 85 6.71 10.56 -4.29
CA GLU A 85 7.32 11.87 -4.04
C GLU A 85 7.94 12.50 -5.30
N ASP A 86 8.47 11.69 -6.20
CA ASP A 86 9.20 12.11 -7.39
C ASP A 86 8.37 12.02 -8.68
N GLY A 87 7.16 11.47 -8.62
CA GLY A 87 6.29 11.25 -9.78
C GLY A 87 6.78 10.15 -10.74
N LEU A 88 7.73 9.33 -10.30
CA LEU A 88 8.38 8.30 -11.12
C LEU A 88 7.94 6.88 -10.71
N PHE A 89 7.04 6.72 -9.74
CA PHE A 89 6.60 5.39 -9.32
C PHE A 89 6.02 4.55 -10.48
N ALA A 90 5.28 5.17 -11.41
CA ALA A 90 4.73 4.46 -12.57
C ALA A 90 5.80 3.78 -13.45
N LYS A 91 7.02 4.32 -13.53
CA LYS A 91 8.14 3.71 -14.28
C LYS A 91 8.77 2.53 -13.55
N ARG A 92 8.53 2.40 -12.24
CA ARG A 92 9.06 1.37 -11.36
C ARG A 92 8.06 0.25 -11.09
N CYS A 93 6.79 0.49 -11.37
CA CYS A 93 5.72 -0.49 -11.22
C CYS A 93 5.60 -1.39 -12.45
N ASN A 94 5.43 -2.69 -12.22
CA ASN A 94 5.12 -3.64 -13.27
C ASN A 94 3.61 -3.60 -13.55
N MET A 95 3.23 -3.09 -14.72
CA MET A 95 1.84 -2.84 -15.09
C MET A 95 1.11 -4.03 -15.74
N SER A 96 1.70 -5.23 -15.73
CA SER A 96 1.13 -6.40 -16.43
C SER A 96 -0.21 -6.88 -15.84
N MET A 97 -0.37 -6.81 -14.52
CA MET A 97 -1.55 -7.33 -13.81
C MET A 97 -2.25 -6.30 -12.91
N VAL A 98 -1.66 -5.12 -12.77
CA VAL A 98 -2.15 -4.07 -11.86
C VAL A 98 -2.41 -2.78 -12.62
N SER A 99 -3.29 -1.96 -12.04
CA SER A 99 -3.53 -0.58 -12.43
C SER A 99 -3.14 0.36 -11.31
N LEU A 100 -2.78 1.59 -11.69
CA LEU A 100 -2.45 2.67 -10.77
C LEU A 100 -3.63 3.65 -10.72
N GLU A 101 -4.08 3.93 -9.51
CA GLU A 101 -5.21 4.83 -9.23
C GLU A 101 -4.78 5.89 -8.21
N LYS A 102 -5.50 7.00 -8.16
CA LYS A 102 -5.32 7.99 -7.09
C LYS A 102 -6.06 7.52 -5.85
N VAL A 103 -5.52 7.84 -4.68
CA VAL A 103 -6.29 7.71 -3.43
C VAL A 103 -7.24 8.90 -3.35
N GLU A 104 -8.52 8.66 -3.60
CA GLU A 104 -9.58 9.67 -3.52
C GLU A 104 -9.94 9.98 -2.06
N SER A 105 -10.69 11.06 -1.82
CA SER A 105 -11.21 11.32 -0.48
C SER A 105 -12.37 10.37 -0.16
N ALA A 106 -12.61 10.12 1.11
CA ALA A 106 -13.68 9.24 1.58
C ALA A 106 -15.04 9.71 1.07
N GLU A 107 -15.28 11.02 1.01
CA GLU A 107 -16.52 11.61 0.50
C GLU A 107 -16.69 11.37 -1.01
N SER A 108 -15.59 11.46 -1.77
CA SER A 108 -15.62 11.21 -3.23
C SER A 108 -15.69 9.72 -3.60
N SER A 109 -15.44 8.86 -2.60
CA SER A 109 -15.39 7.40 -2.73
C SER A 109 -16.73 6.72 -2.42
N VAL A 110 -17.75 7.48 -2.04
CA VAL A 110 -19.08 6.95 -1.70
C VAL A 110 -19.68 6.20 -2.89
N GLY A 111 -20.18 4.99 -2.64
CA GLY A 111 -20.78 4.13 -3.66
C GLY A 111 -19.78 3.40 -4.57
N LYS A 112 -18.47 3.62 -4.40
CA LYS A 112 -17.44 2.83 -5.07
C LYS A 112 -17.15 1.55 -4.30
N VAL A 113 -16.63 0.56 -5.02
CA VAL A 113 -16.22 -0.71 -4.46
C VAL A 113 -14.82 -0.58 -3.88
N HIS A 114 -14.64 -1.06 -2.66
CA HIS A 114 -13.43 -0.87 -1.89
C HIS A 114 -12.81 -2.17 -1.40
N HIS A 115 -11.49 -2.15 -1.24
CA HIS A 115 -10.80 -3.21 -0.52
C HIS A 115 -11.26 -3.23 0.94
N LEU A 116 -11.61 -4.41 1.46
CA LEU A 116 -12.14 -4.61 2.82
C LEU A 116 -13.41 -3.80 3.11
N ASP A 117 -14.20 -3.48 2.08
CA ASP A 117 -15.44 -2.68 2.19
C ASP A 117 -15.20 -1.31 2.88
N GLN A 118 -13.98 -0.76 2.80
CA GLN A 118 -13.58 0.49 3.46
C GLN A 118 -12.87 1.46 2.51
N PRO A 119 -13.25 2.76 2.47
CA PRO A 119 -12.60 3.74 1.61
C PRO A 119 -11.08 3.78 1.79
N ASP A 120 -10.35 3.85 0.68
CA ASP A 120 -8.89 3.79 0.65
C ASP A 120 -8.24 4.84 1.57
N GLU A 121 -8.78 6.06 1.62
CA GLU A 121 -8.30 7.13 2.50
C GLU A 121 -8.31 6.71 3.98
N ILE A 122 -9.38 6.05 4.44
CA ILE A 122 -9.54 5.68 5.85
C ILE A 122 -8.54 4.57 6.19
N THR A 123 -8.44 3.55 5.35
CA THR A 123 -7.48 2.45 5.52
C THR A 123 -6.05 2.97 5.54
N LEU A 124 -5.68 3.79 4.55
CA LEU A 124 -4.34 4.36 4.44
C LEU A 124 -3.99 5.25 5.65
N LYS A 125 -4.89 6.17 6.02
CA LYS A 125 -4.67 7.08 7.14
C LYS A 125 -4.50 6.32 8.45
N THR A 126 -5.33 5.31 8.71
CA THR A 126 -5.24 4.46 9.91
C THR A 126 -3.89 3.75 10.01
N LEU A 127 -3.39 3.18 8.91
CA LEU A 127 -2.08 2.53 8.88
C LEU A 127 -0.94 3.52 9.13
N ILE A 128 -1.02 4.75 8.60
CA ILE A 128 -0.03 5.81 8.83
C ILE A 128 -0.07 6.31 10.28
N GLU A 129 -1.26 6.46 10.87
CA GLU A 129 -1.44 6.80 12.29
C GLU A 129 -0.82 5.74 13.20
N ASN A 130 -1.08 4.46 12.92
CA ASN A 130 -0.46 3.35 13.64
C ASN A 130 1.06 3.34 13.47
N HIS A 131 1.56 3.58 12.26
CA HIS A 131 3.00 3.69 12.00
C HIS A 131 3.63 4.83 12.81
N ALA A 132 3.00 6.01 12.85
CA ALA A 132 3.46 7.15 13.65
C ALA A 132 3.46 6.81 15.15
N LYS A 133 2.38 6.19 15.64
CA LYS A 133 2.22 5.77 17.04
C LYS A 133 3.27 4.75 17.48
N TYR A 134 3.49 3.70 16.69
CA TYR A 134 4.36 2.59 17.09
C TYR A 134 5.84 2.86 16.85
N THR A 135 6.17 3.75 15.91
CA THR A 135 7.58 3.96 15.51
C THR A 135 8.13 5.35 15.79
N GLY A 136 7.26 6.31 16.14
CA GLY A 136 7.62 7.72 16.28
C GLY A 136 8.11 8.33 14.96
N SER A 137 7.61 7.84 13.82
CA SER A 137 8.06 8.30 12.50
C SER A 137 7.75 9.79 12.30
N VAL A 138 8.81 10.59 12.13
CA VAL A 138 8.70 12.02 11.81
C VAL A 138 8.00 12.21 10.46
N ARG A 139 8.27 11.32 9.49
CA ARG A 139 7.69 11.39 8.15
C ARG A 139 6.18 11.10 8.17
N ALA A 140 5.77 10.08 8.91
CA ALA A 140 4.35 9.79 9.10
C ALA A 140 3.62 10.95 9.80
N ASN A 141 4.22 11.52 10.86
CA ASN A 141 3.66 12.68 11.54
C ASN A 141 3.51 13.90 10.61
N ALA A 142 4.49 14.15 9.74
CA ALA A 142 4.41 15.23 8.74
C ALA A 142 3.28 14.98 7.74
N MET A 143 3.12 13.74 7.25
CA MET A 143 2.02 13.36 6.36
C MET A 143 0.65 13.57 7.00
N LEU A 144 0.50 13.22 8.29
CA LEU A 144 -0.74 13.39 9.02
C LEU A 144 -1.07 14.86 9.30
N ALA A 145 -0.06 15.71 9.46
CA ALA A 145 -0.23 17.15 9.70
C ALA A 145 -0.76 17.91 8.47
N ASP A 146 -0.42 17.48 7.26
CA ASP A 146 -0.89 18.06 5.98
C ASP A 146 -1.52 16.99 5.08
N TRP A 147 -2.48 16.27 5.66
CA TRP A 147 -3.02 15.04 5.06
C TRP A 147 -3.56 15.21 3.64
N ALA A 148 -4.32 16.28 3.38
CA ALA A 148 -4.92 16.50 2.07
C ALA A 148 -3.87 16.61 0.95
N SER A 149 -2.78 17.33 1.21
CA SER A 149 -1.68 17.52 0.26
C SER A 149 -0.88 16.25 0.04
N TYR A 150 -0.58 15.50 1.12
CA TYR A 150 0.15 14.25 1.03
C TYR A 150 -0.68 13.13 0.38
N ARG A 151 -1.97 12.99 0.73
CA ARG A 151 -2.90 12.03 0.12
C ARG A 151 -2.93 12.15 -1.40
N ALA A 152 -2.93 13.38 -1.93
CA ALA A 152 -2.97 13.63 -3.37
C ALA A 152 -1.75 13.07 -4.14
N LYS A 153 -0.65 12.77 -3.45
CA LYS A 153 0.57 12.17 -4.00
C LYS A 153 0.66 10.66 -3.78
N PHE A 154 -0.32 10.05 -3.09
CA PHE A 154 -0.38 8.60 -2.97
C PHE A 154 -0.96 7.98 -4.24
N VAL A 155 -0.30 6.92 -4.68
CA VAL A 155 -0.74 6.05 -5.77
C VAL A 155 -1.21 4.74 -5.14
N LYS A 156 -2.44 4.35 -5.47
CA LYS A 156 -3.00 3.03 -5.18
C LYS A 156 -2.61 2.08 -6.29
N VAL A 157 -2.05 0.93 -5.91
CA VAL A 157 -1.76 -0.21 -6.78
C VAL A 157 -2.85 -1.24 -6.56
N MET A 158 -3.63 -1.49 -7.61
CA MET A 158 -4.79 -2.38 -7.56
C MET A 158 -4.68 -3.47 -8.63
N PRO A 159 -4.66 -4.75 -8.27
CA PRO A 159 -4.71 -5.83 -9.26
C PRO A 159 -6.04 -5.82 -10.01
N ASN A 160 -5.96 -5.98 -11.35
CA ASN A 160 -7.12 -5.81 -12.23
C ASN A 160 -8.19 -6.88 -11.99
N GLU A 161 -7.78 -8.15 -11.87
CA GLU A 161 -8.70 -9.25 -11.57
C GLU A 161 -9.29 -9.14 -10.17
N TYR A 162 -8.51 -8.66 -9.20
CA TYR A 162 -9.04 -8.41 -7.84
C TYR A 162 -10.11 -7.32 -7.84
N LYS A 163 -9.86 -6.22 -8.56
CA LYS A 163 -10.85 -5.14 -8.72
C LYS A 163 -12.14 -5.65 -9.36
N ARG A 164 -12.01 -6.46 -10.41
CA ARG A 164 -13.15 -7.08 -11.08
C ARG A 164 -13.96 -7.96 -10.12
N ALA A 165 -13.29 -8.85 -9.38
CA ALA A 165 -13.95 -9.73 -8.43
C ALA A 165 -14.69 -8.95 -7.32
N LEU A 166 -14.13 -7.83 -6.85
CA LEU A 166 -14.83 -6.99 -5.88
C LEU A 166 -16.10 -6.35 -6.47
N ILE A 167 -16.09 -5.94 -7.74
CA ILE A 167 -17.27 -5.38 -8.42
C ILE A 167 -18.35 -6.43 -8.55
N GLU A 168 -18.01 -7.62 -9.04
CA GLU A 168 -18.95 -8.75 -9.16
C GLU A 168 -19.57 -9.10 -7.79
N LEU A 169 -18.76 -9.18 -6.73
CA LEU A 169 -19.25 -9.40 -5.36
C LEU A 169 -20.20 -8.31 -4.85
N ALA A 170 -19.97 -7.05 -5.22
CA ALA A 170 -20.83 -5.95 -4.83
C ALA A 170 -22.19 -5.98 -5.57
N GLU A 171 -22.18 -6.35 -6.86
CA GLU A 171 -23.38 -6.55 -7.67
C GLU A 171 -24.23 -7.71 -7.12
N ASP A 172 -23.59 -8.84 -6.80
CA ASP A 172 -24.27 -10.00 -6.20
C ASP A 172 -24.91 -9.65 -4.84
N LYS A 173 -24.19 -8.93 -3.98
CA LYS A 173 -24.75 -8.45 -2.69
C LYS A 173 -25.97 -7.55 -2.90
N ALA A 174 -25.96 -6.68 -3.91
CA ALA A 174 -27.08 -5.79 -4.21
C ALA A 174 -28.31 -6.57 -4.75
N LEU A 175 -28.08 -7.59 -5.57
CA LEU A 175 -29.13 -8.47 -6.08
C LEU A 175 -29.81 -9.28 -4.96
N VAL A 176 -29.05 -9.77 -3.98
CA VAL A 176 -29.60 -10.53 -2.84
C VAL A 176 -30.39 -9.64 -1.87
N ALA A 177 -30.08 -8.34 -1.81
CA ALA A 177 -30.74 -7.39 -0.92
C ALA A 177 -32.05 -6.80 -1.50
N ALA A 178 -32.34 -7.02 -2.79
CA ALA A 178 -33.52 -6.55 -3.51
C ALA A 178 -34.66 -7.57 -3.48
#